data_AF-A0A2H0TP86-F1
#
_entry.id   AF-A0A2H0TP86-F1
#
_cell.length_a   1.000
_cell.length_b   1.000
_cell.length_c   1.000
_cell.angle_alpha   90.00
_cell.angle_beta   90.00
_cell.angle_gamma   90.00
#
_symmetry.space_group_name_H-M   'P 1'
#
loop_
_entity.id
_entity.type
_entity.pdbx_description
1 polymer ?
#
loop_
_entity_poly.entity_id
_entity_poly.type
_entity_poly.pdbx_seq_one_letter_code
_entity_poly.pdbx_strand_id
1 'polypeptide(L)'
;MKSKAGLLFSLVLVGGIIFAGLSVLRPVEKPSEDVQNVDSQLQAQDSVGSDGSVPGMRLYRISQGESAVEFEIDEVLRGNDKTVIGTTNQIAGDILINTEHPSDSILGKIRVNARTLKTDDDNRNRALNNLILKTDVESNEFIEFSPRAVSGWPELLEPGVSFDVRIEGDLYVSGVTKTAVFAGSVALTEDGTITGDIETSVPYRNFDLSIPNLPFLANVEEDVTLRAHVVALPVE
;
A
#
# COMPACT_ATOMS: atom_id res chain seq x y z
N MET A 1 -10.15 51.11 -35.33
CA MET A 1 -11.07 50.03 -34.91
C MET A 1 -10.30 48.71 -35.03
N LYS A 2 -9.49 48.32 -34.03
CA LYS A 2 -9.78 47.34 -32.96
C LYS A 2 -10.30 45.96 -33.44
N SER A 3 -9.36 44.98 -33.44
CA SER A 3 -9.47 43.59 -32.93
C SER A 3 -10.46 42.63 -33.62
N LYS A 4 -10.15 41.37 -33.92
CA LYS A 4 -9.86 40.30 -32.94
C LYS A 4 -9.17 39.08 -33.55
N ALA A 5 -8.20 38.57 -32.79
CA ALA A 5 -7.60 37.25 -32.90
C ALA A 5 -8.62 36.14 -32.60
N GLY A 6 -8.57 35.06 -33.38
CA GLY A 6 -9.30 33.82 -33.11
C GLY A 6 -8.53 32.98 -32.09
N LEU A 7 -9.07 32.89 -30.89
CA LEU A 7 -8.60 32.04 -29.80
C LEU A 7 -9.20 30.64 -29.97
N LEU A 8 -8.36 29.63 -30.24
CA LEU A 8 -8.73 28.22 -30.19
C LEU A 8 -8.93 27.82 -28.73
N PHE A 9 -10.18 27.60 -28.31
CA PHE A 9 -10.49 26.92 -27.06
C PHE A 9 -10.56 25.41 -27.33
N SER A 10 -9.52 24.69 -26.91
CA SER A 10 -9.56 23.24 -26.74
C SER A 10 -10.50 22.93 -25.57
N LEU A 11 -11.65 22.35 -25.87
CA LEU A 11 -12.61 21.89 -24.86
C LEU A 11 -12.25 20.43 -24.50
N VAL A 12 -11.41 20.25 -23.49
CA VAL A 12 -11.27 18.95 -22.80
C VAL A 12 -12.52 18.79 -21.92
N LEU A 13 -13.53 18.10 -22.45
CA LEU A 13 -14.75 17.80 -21.73
C LEU A 13 -14.47 16.65 -20.75
N VAL A 14 -14.17 16.98 -19.49
CA VAL A 14 -14.16 16.04 -18.36
C VAL A 14 -15.60 15.56 -18.14
N GLY A 15 -15.95 14.46 -18.79
CA GLY A 15 -17.30 13.91 -18.79
C GLY A 15 -17.61 13.13 -17.51
N GLY A 16 -18.09 13.83 -16.49
CA GLY A 16 -18.85 13.23 -15.39
C GLY A 16 -20.20 12.75 -15.91
N ILE A 17 -20.47 11.45 -15.82
CA ILE A 17 -21.78 10.87 -16.13
C ILE A 17 -22.35 10.31 -14.83
N ILE A 18 -23.43 10.96 -14.38
CA ILE A 18 -24.27 10.55 -13.25
C ILE A 18 -25.04 9.29 -13.65
N PHE A 19 -24.86 8.19 -12.92
CA PHE A 19 -25.60 6.95 -13.15
C PHE A 19 -26.82 6.89 -12.21
N ALA A 20 -28.02 6.80 -12.78
CA ALA A 20 -29.31 6.82 -12.07
C ALA A 20 -29.68 5.50 -11.35
N GLY A 21 -28.70 4.63 -11.08
CA GLY A 21 -28.88 3.36 -10.34
C GLY A 21 -27.95 3.19 -9.14
N LEU A 22 -26.99 4.12 -8.94
CA LEU A 22 -26.24 4.26 -7.71
C LEU A 22 -26.95 5.31 -6.86
N SER A 23 -27.53 4.91 -5.73
CA SER A 23 -27.62 5.79 -4.57
C SER A 23 -26.30 6.55 -4.46
N VAL A 24 -26.37 7.90 -4.51
CA VAL A 24 -25.21 8.80 -4.64
C VAL A 24 -24.04 8.29 -3.80
N LEU A 25 -22.95 7.90 -4.46
CA LEU A 25 -21.75 7.44 -3.76
C LEU A 25 -21.37 8.46 -2.69
N ARG A 26 -21.12 7.97 -1.48
CA ARG A 26 -20.82 8.85 -0.36
C ARG A 26 -19.39 9.39 -0.52
N PRO A 27 -19.10 10.59 0.00
CA PRO A 27 -17.72 11.04 0.16
C PRO A 27 -16.90 9.99 0.91
N VAL A 28 -15.63 9.88 0.56
CA VAL A 28 -14.70 8.98 1.27
C VAL A 28 -14.53 9.48 2.70
N GLU A 29 -14.69 8.59 3.68
CA GLU A 29 -14.47 8.93 5.09
C GLU A 29 -12.99 9.22 5.35
N LYS A 30 -12.71 10.08 6.34
CA LYS A 30 -11.33 10.27 6.79
C LYS A 30 -10.87 9.03 7.58
N PRO A 31 -9.55 8.80 7.73
CA PRO A 31 -9.04 7.85 8.71
C PRO A 31 -9.75 7.99 10.06
N SER A 32 -10.19 6.88 10.64
CA SER A 32 -10.78 6.85 11.99
C SER A 32 -9.72 7.04 13.06
N GLU A 33 -8.48 6.63 12.77
CA GLU A 33 -7.32 6.80 13.61
C GLU A 33 -6.05 7.11 12.79
N ASP A 34 -4.99 7.51 13.48
CA ASP A 34 -3.67 7.60 12.89
C ASP A 34 -3.18 6.20 12.52
N VAL A 35 -2.76 5.99 11.26
CA VAL A 35 -2.27 4.68 10.80
C VAL A 35 -1.08 4.18 11.62
N GLN A 36 -0.32 5.10 12.23
CA GLN A 36 0.81 4.76 13.09
C GLN A 36 0.36 4.02 14.36
N ASN A 37 -0.88 4.13 14.81
CA ASN A 37 -1.40 3.43 15.99
C ASN A 37 -1.73 1.95 15.69
N VAL A 38 -0.72 1.14 15.39
CA VAL A 38 -0.92 -0.30 15.19
C VAL A 38 -1.09 -0.98 16.55
N ASP A 39 -2.18 -1.73 16.77
CA ASP A 39 -2.50 -2.44 18.03
C ASP A 39 -1.40 -3.42 18.50
N SER A 40 -0.46 -3.74 17.62
CA SER A 40 0.69 -4.63 17.85
C SER A 40 1.99 -3.97 17.38
N GLN A 41 2.16 -2.66 17.64
CA GLN A 41 3.49 -2.04 17.54
C GLN A 41 4.48 -2.86 18.37
N LEU A 42 5.61 -3.20 17.75
CA LEU A 42 6.71 -3.80 18.49
C LEU A 42 7.25 -2.72 19.41
N GLN A 43 7.20 -2.94 20.73
CA GLN A 43 7.77 -1.98 21.64
C GLN A 43 9.29 -2.13 21.62
N ALA A 44 10.02 -1.01 21.71
CA ALA A 44 11.45 -1.07 22.04
C ALA A 44 11.68 -1.90 23.32
N GLN A 45 10.70 -1.90 24.22
CA GLN A 45 10.69 -2.64 25.48
C GLN A 45 10.26 -4.11 25.39
N ASP A 46 9.69 -4.58 24.26
CA ASP A 46 9.54 -6.02 23.98
C ASP A 46 10.89 -6.67 23.64
N SER A 47 11.92 -5.84 23.46
CA SER A 47 13.34 -6.24 23.48
C SER A 47 13.91 -6.32 24.90
N VAL A 48 13.12 -5.98 25.94
CA VAL A 48 13.58 -5.70 27.30
C VAL A 48 12.84 -6.56 28.33
N GLY A 49 13.34 -7.78 28.52
CA GLY A 49 13.35 -8.37 29.86
C GLY A 49 14.23 -7.53 30.78
N SER A 50 14.05 -7.59 32.10
CA SER A 50 14.67 -6.71 33.12
C SER A 50 16.21 -6.76 33.27
N ASP A 51 16.93 -7.19 32.23
CA ASP A 51 18.39 -7.14 32.02
C ASP A 51 18.75 -7.26 30.51
N GLY A 52 17.77 -7.04 29.61
CA GLY A 52 17.75 -7.54 28.24
C GLY A 52 17.89 -6.45 27.19
N SER A 53 19.08 -6.34 26.62
CA SER A 53 19.18 -6.17 25.17
C SER A 53 19.44 -7.56 24.62
N VAL A 54 18.68 -8.04 23.63
CA VAL A 54 19.21 -9.13 22.80
C VAL A 54 20.32 -8.50 21.97
N PRO A 55 21.60 -8.89 22.15
CA PRO A 55 22.68 -8.29 21.37
C PRO A 55 22.36 -8.36 19.87
N GLY A 56 22.62 -7.26 19.16
CA GLY A 56 22.37 -7.17 17.72
C GLY A 56 20.94 -6.88 17.29
N MET A 57 19.92 -6.88 18.16
CA MET A 57 18.55 -6.51 17.78
C MET A 57 18.34 -4.99 17.78
N ARG A 58 17.86 -4.45 16.67
CA ARG A 58 17.52 -3.02 16.53
C ARG A 58 16.13 -2.85 15.92
N LEU A 59 15.29 -2.06 16.59
CA LEU A 59 13.95 -1.73 16.15
C LEU A 59 13.96 -0.59 15.14
N TYR A 60 13.19 -0.74 14.08
CA TYR A 60 12.93 0.26 13.06
C TYR A 60 11.43 0.45 12.90
N ARG A 61 11.01 1.67 12.59
CA ARG A 61 9.62 2.06 12.37
C ARG A 61 9.45 2.67 10.99
N ILE A 62 8.44 2.22 10.25
CA ILE A 62 8.13 2.73 8.92
C ILE A 62 7.73 4.22 9.01
N SER A 63 8.45 5.07 8.30
CA SER A 63 8.19 6.49 8.17
C SER A 63 7.07 6.72 7.16
N GLN A 64 5.90 7.15 7.65
CA GLN A 64 4.77 7.54 6.80
C GLN A 64 5.11 8.68 5.82
N GLY A 65 6.03 9.57 6.22
CA GLY A 65 6.42 10.73 5.41
C GLY A 65 7.30 10.37 4.22
N GLU A 66 8.00 9.25 4.30
CA GLU A 66 9.01 8.80 3.34
C GLU A 66 8.63 7.51 2.62
N SER A 67 7.52 6.88 3.02
CA SER A 67 7.02 5.64 2.43
C SER A 67 5.77 5.87 1.60
N ALA A 68 5.54 4.99 0.62
CA ALA A 68 4.33 5.00 -0.20
C ALA A 68 3.95 3.59 -0.62
N VAL A 69 2.66 3.37 -0.80
CA VAL A 69 2.12 2.16 -1.41
C VAL A 69 1.25 2.51 -2.60
N GLU A 70 1.20 1.58 -3.54
CA GLU A 70 0.55 1.73 -4.83
C GLU A 70 -0.20 0.45 -5.19
N PHE A 71 -1.36 0.60 -5.82
CA PHE A 71 -1.93 -0.45 -6.66
C PHE A 71 -1.96 0.01 -8.11
N GLU A 72 -1.82 -0.95 -9.02
CA GLU A 72 -1.91 -0.77 -10.46
C GLU A 72 -2.80 -1.87 -11.06
N ILE A 73 -3.71 -1.47 -11.95
CA ILE A 73 -4.60 -2.38 -12.68
C ILE A 73 -4.91 -1.79 -14.06
N ASP A 74 -4.91 -2.64 -15.08
CA ASP A 74 -5.22 -2.24 -16.45
C ASP A 74 -6.71 -2.41 -16.77
N GLU A 75 -7.28 -1.44 -17.49
CA GLU A 75 -8.67 -1.42 -17.93
C GLU A 75 -8.82 -0.97 -19.39
N VAL A 76 -9.93 -1.36 -20.02
CA VAL A 76 -10.33 -0.82 -21.33
C VAL A 76 -11.51 0.14 -21.13
N LEU A 77 -11.20 1.44 -21.17
CA LEU A 77 -12.15 2.52 -20.90
C LEU A 77 -12.55 3.22 -22.19
N ARG A 78 -13.83 3.08 -22.57
CA ARG A 78 -14.40 3.63 -23.82
C ARG A 78 -13.59 3.21 -25.07
N GLY A 79 -13.08 1.98 -25.07
CA GLY A 79 -12.28 1.42 -26.16
C GLY A 79 -10.82 1.85 -26.20
N ASN A 80 -10.31 2.51 -25.15
CA ASN A 80 -8.89 2.85 -25.02
C ASN A 80 -8.30 2.13 -23.80
N ASP A 81 -7.07 1.65 -23.94
CA ASP A 81 -6.33 1.07 -22.82
C ASP A 81 -5.99 2.17 -21.81
N LYS A 82 -6.22 1.89 -20.52
CA LYS A 82 -5.90 2.77 -19.41
C LYS A 82 -5.31 1.96 -18.28
N THR A 83 -4.17 2.40 -17.76
CA THR A 83 -3.63 1.93 -16.49
C THR A 83 -4.17 2.82 -15.37
N VAL A 84 -4.81 2.20 -14.38
CA VAL A 84 -5.30 2.87 -13.17
C VAL A 84 -4.28 2.67 -12.08
N ILE A 85 -3.78 3.78 -11.54
CA ILE A 85 -2.85 3.81 -10.43
C ILE A 85 -3.53 4.48 -9.25
N GLY A 86 -3.46 3.86 -8.07
CA GLY A 86 -3.90 4.47 -6.83
C GLY A 86 -2.83 4.39 -5.75
N THR A 87 -2.56 5.51 -5.08
CA THR A 87 -1.47 5.61 -4.10
C THR A 87 -1.95 6.10 -2.75
N THR A 88 -1.21 5.74 -1.70
CA THR A 88 -1.27 6.37 -0.39
C THR A 88 0.07 6.30 0.31
N ASN A 89 0.33 7.24 1.22
CA ASN A 89 1.44 7.18 2.17
C ASN A 89 0.99 6.80 3.58
N GLN A 90 -0.31 6.54 3.82
CA GLN A 90 -0.78 6.07 5.12
C GLN A 90 -0.42 4.61 5.31
N ILE A 91 0.86 4.36 5.61
CA ILE A 91 1.44 3.07 5.92
C ILE A 91 2.14 3.14 7.28
N ALA A 92 2.06 2.06 8.04
CA ALA A 92 2.75 1.87 9.30
C ALA A 92 3.22 0.42 9.44
N GLY A 93 4.20 0.22 10.31
CA GLY A 93 4.74 -1.09 10.66
C GLY A 93 6.08 -0.93 11.36
N ASP A 94 6.47 -1.99 12.05
CA ASP A 94 7.75 -2.07 12.77
C ASP A 94 8.57 -3.25 12.23
N ILE A 95 9.88 -3.11 12.24
CA ILE A 95 10.85 -4.12 11.79
C ILE A 95 11.92 -4.26 12.88
N LEU A 96 12.09 -5.46 13.42
CA LEU A 96 13.18 -5.77 14.33
C LEU A 96 14.29 -6.46 13.54
N ILE A 97 15.40 -5.76 13.31
CA ILE A 97 16.54 -6.30 12.58
C ILE A 97 17.56 -6.87 13.56
N ASN A 98 18.01 -8.09 13.29
CA ASN A 98 19.20 -8.64 13.91
C ASN A 98 20.42 -8.33 13.04
N THR A 99 21.30 -7.44 13.51
CA THR A 99 22.49 -7.01 12.76
C THR A 99 23.62 -8.05 12.76
N GLU A 100 23.58 -9.02 13.68
CA GLU A 100 24.58 -10.09 13.77
C GLU A 100 24.13 -11.35 13.02
N HIS A 101 22.82 -11.63 13.02
CA HIS A 101 22.18 -12.75 12.33
C HIS A 101 20.96 -12.28 11.55
N PRO A 102 21.12 -11.67 10.35
CA PRO A 102 20.02 -11.06 9.59
C PRO A 102 18.79 -11.96 9.40
N SER A 103 19.00 -13.27 9.25
CA SER A 103 17.93 -14.26 9.13
C SER A 103 16.99 -14.37 10.33
N ASP A 104 17.42 -13.91 11.50
CA ASP A 104 16.66 -13.95 12.75
C ASP A 104 15.83 -12.67 12.96
N SER A 105 15.85 -11.75 11.99
CA SER A 105 15.05 -10.53 12.01
C SER A 105 13.55 -10.83 11.96
N ILE A 106 12.76 -9.97 12.59
CA ILE A 106 11.30 -10.08 12.65
C ILE A 106 10.69 -8.88 11.93
N LEU A 107 9.87 -9.14 10.92
CA LEU A 107 9.02 -8.11 10.30
C LEU A 107 7.67 -8.14 11.01
N GLY A 108 7.31 -7.01 11.63
CA GLY A 108 5.99 -6.82 12.23
C GLY A 108 4.89 -6.71 11.18
N LYS A 109 3.65 -6.61 11.67
CA LYS A 109 2.50 -6.34 10.80
C LYS A 109 2.65 -4.98 10.13
N ILE A 110 2.39 -4.93 8.83
CA ILE A 110 2.28 -3.72 8.04
C ILE A 110 0.80 -3.39 7.90
N ARG A 111 0.43 -2.13 8.16
CA ARG A 111 -0.95 -1.63 8.08
C ARG A 111 -1.00 -0.45 7.11
N VAL A 112 -1.98 -0.44 6.22
CA VAL A 112 -2.25 0.64 5.25
C VAL A 112 -3.68 1.11 5.41
N ASN A 113 -3.91 2.42 5.51
CA ASN A 113 -5.26 2.97 5.57
C ASN A 113 -5.88 3.08 4.17
N ALA A 114 -6.83 2.19 3.86
CA ALA A 114 -7.47 2.10 2.55
C ALA A 114 -8.30 3.33 2.19
N ARG A 115 -8.84 4.07 3.17
CA ARG A 115 -9.62 5.31 2.95
C ARG A 115 -8.83 6.40 2.27
N THR A 116 -7.50 6.31 2.32
CA THR A 116 -6.61 7.33 1.78
C THR A 116 -6.04 7.00 0.42
N LEU A 117 -6.35 5.82 -0.13
CA LEU A 117 -6.01 5.47 -1.51
C LEU A 117 -6.67 6.43 -2.49
N LYS A 118 -5.85 7.05 -3.35
CA LYS A 118 -6.31 8.02 -4.35
C LYS A 118 -5.77 7.70 -5.73
N THR A 119 -6.68 7.70 -6.68
CA THR A 119 -6.43 7.72 -8.13
C THR A 119 -6.63 9.13 -8.69
N ASP A 120 -6.44 9.28 -10.00
CA ASP A 120 -6.66 10.51 -10.76
C ASP A 120 -8.13 10.97 -10.89
N ASP A 121 -9.10 10.16 -10.42
CA ASP A 121 -10.54 10.43 -10.57
C ASP A 121 -11.29 10.29 -9.24
N ASP A 122 -11.94 11.37 -8.80
CA ASP A 122 -12.70 11.40 -7.55
C ASP A 122 -13.93 10.47 -7.53
N ASN A 123 -14.55 10.21 -8.68
CA ASN A 123 -15.64 9.23 -8.75
C ASN A 123 -15.09 7.82 -8.57
N ARG A 124 -13.93 7.52 -9.17
CA ARG A 124 -13.25 6.24 -8.95
C ARG A 124 -12.83 6.08 -7.50
N ASN A 125 -12.30 7.13 -6.87
CA ASN A 125 -11.94 7.13 -5.45
C ASN A 125 -13.17 6.81 -4.58
N ARG A 126 -14.32 7.42 -4.87
CA ARG A 126 -15.58 7.09 -4.19
C ARG A 126 -16.02 5.65 -4.46
N ALA A 127 -15.98 5.18 -5.70
CA ALA A 127 -16.40 3.81 -6.04
C ALA A 127 -15.50 2.75 -5.39
N LEU A 128 -14.18 2.97 -5.40
CA LEU A 128 -13.18 2.12 -4.74
C LEU A 128 -13.52 1.95 -3.26
N ASN A 129 -13.76 3.06 -2.56
CA ASN A 129 -14.05 3.03 -1.12
C ASN A 129 -15.45 2.49 -0.79
N ASN A 130 -16.49 2.89 -1.54
CA ASN A 130 -17.88 2.55 -1.19
C ASN A 130 -18.32 1.17 -1.68
N LEU A 131 -17.79 0.69 -2.81
CA LEU A 131 -18.32 -0.50 -3.50
C LEU A 131 -17.34 -1.66 -3.54
N ILE A 132 -16.05 -1.36 -3.70
CA ILE A 132 -15.01 -2.36 -3.88
C ILE A 132 -14.45 -2.74 -2.50
N LEU A 133 -13.73 -1.81 -1.85
CA LEU A 133 -13.07 -2.05 -0.56
C LEU A 133 -14.03 -1.90 0.63
N LYS A 134 -15.17 -1.21 0.46
CA LYS A 134 -16.21 -1.03 1.50
C LYS A 134 -15.64 -0.50 2.81
N THR A 135 -14.82 0.55 2.73
CA THR A 135 -14.04 1.10 3.85
C THR A 135 -14.90 1.82 4.90
N ASP A 136 -16.20 1.94 4.67
CA ASP A 136 -17.19 2.40 5.66
C ASP A 136 -17.53 1.30 6.69
N VAL A 137 -17.23 0.04 6.38
CA VAL A 137 -17.21 -1.04 7.36
C VAL A 137 -15.91 -0.94 8.14
N GLU A 138 -15.99 -0.82 9.48
CA GLU A 138 -14.85 -0.62 10.38
C GLU A 138 -13.71 -1.65 10.14
N SER A 139 -14.05 -2.93 9.96
CA SER A 139 -13.05 -3.98 9.68
C SER A 139 -12.29 -3.80 8.36
N ASN A 140 -12.81 -3.00 7.43
CA ASN A 140 -12.27 -2.85 6.08
C ASN A 140 -11.55 -1.51 5.88
N GLU A 141 -11.41 -0.69 6.93
CA GLU A 141 -10.66 0.56 6.85
C GLU A 141 -9.18 0.31 6.54
N PHE A 142 -8.62 -0.79 7.06
CA PHE A 142 -7.22 -1.12 6.90
C PHE A 142 -7.01 -2.32 5.97
N ILE A 143 -5.98 -2.21 5.15
CA ILE A 143 -5.33 -3.34 4.50
C ILE A 143 -4.15 -3.73 5.38
N GLU A 144 -4.05 -4.99 5.75
CA GLU A 144 -3.00 -5.47 6.66
C GLU A 144 -2.20 -6.59 6.00
N PHE A 145 -0.88 -6.54 6.11
CA PHE A 145 0.01 -7.62 5.73
C PHE A 145 0.75 -8.12 6.97
N SER A 146 0.64 -9.41 7.26
CA SER A 146 1.33 -10.07 8.37
C SER A 146 2.39 -11.02 7.82
N PRO A 147 3.67 -10.59 7.75
CA PRO A 147 4.78 -11.43 7.32
C PRO A 147 4.87 -12.72 8.16
N ARG A 148 5.16 -13.84 7.50
CA ARG A 148 5.34 -15.16 8.14
C ARG A 148 6.73 -15.73 7.90
N ALA A 149 7.30 -15.48 6.72
CA ALA A 149 8.62 -15.94 6.36
C ALA A 149 9.30 -14.93 5.43
N VAL A 150 10.60 -14.74 5.62
CA VAL A 150 11.44 -13.94 4.74
C VAL A 150 12.59 -14.82 4.25
N SER A 151 12.84 -14.78 2.95
CA SER A 151 13.97 -15.42 2.30
C SER A 151 14.79 -14.39 1.52
N GLY A 152 16.06 -14.70 1.27
CA GLY A 152 16.98 -13.76 0.60
C GLY A 152 17.84 -12.93 1.56
N TRP A 153 17.80 -13.21 2.87
CA TRP A 153 18.70 -12.56 3.84
C TRP A 153 20.18 -12.76 3.46
N PRO A 154 21.00 -11.70 3.53
CA PRO A 154 22.44 -11.84 3.38
C PRO A 154 23.05 -12.47 4.65
N GLU A 155 24.28 -12.96 4.55
CA GLU A 155 25.04 -13.43 5.72
C GLU A 155 25.37 -12.27 6.67
N LEU A 156 25.64 -11.08 6.13
CA LEU A 156 25.89 -9.85 6.86
C LEU A 156 25.11 -8.69 6.24
N LEU A 157 24.53 -7.82 7.08
CA LEU A 157 23.90 -6.58 6.65
C LEU A 157 24.95 -5.47 6.53
N GLU A 158 25.44 -5.25 5.31
CA GLU A 158 26.39 -4.18 5.01
C GLU A 158 25.66 -2.89 4.61
N PRO A 159 25.92 -1.75 5.30
CA PRO A 159 25.35 -0.47 4.89
C PRO A 159 25.70 -0.09 3.45
N GLY A 160 24.72 0.41 2.71
CA GLY A 160 24.83 0.79 1.30
C GLY A 160 24.70 -0.37 0.30
N VAL A 161 24.58 -1.62 0.77
CA VAL A 161 24.44 -2.81 -0.08
C VAL A 161 22.99 -3.29 -0.09
N SER A 162 22.39 -3.32 -1.28
CA SER A 162 21.05 -3.87 -1.49
C SER A 162 21.08 -5.38 -1.68
N PHE A 163 20.04 -6.07 -1.21
CA PHE A 163 19.83 -7.50 -1.40
C PHE A 163 18.38 -7.80 -1.78
N ASP A 164 18.17 -8.86 -2.55
CA ASP A 164 16.85 -9.30 -2.97
C ASP A 164 16.17 -10.12 -1.88
N VAL A 165 14.89 -9.86 -1.64
CA VAL A 165 14.07 -10.57 -0.65
C VAL A 165 12.81 -11.14 -1.27
N ARG A 166 12.29 -12.21 -0.66
CA ARG A 166 10.89 -12.63 -0.80
C ARG A 166 10.25 -12.78 0.56
N ILE A 167 9.14 -12.09 0.76
CA ILE A 167 8.40 -12.00 2.01
C ILE A 167 7.04 -12.67 1.79
N GLU A 168 6.87 -13.86 2.35
CA GLU A 168 5.59 -14.57 2.36
C GLU A 168 4.81 -14.17 3.62
N GLY A 169 3.52 -13.88 3.46
CA GLY A 169 2.67 -13.52 4.58
C GLY A 169 1.18 -13.56 4.26
N ASP A 170 0.38 -13.21 5.26
CA ASP A 170 -1.06 -13.06 5.12
C ASP A 170 -1.40 -11.63 4.74
N LEU A 171 -2.02 -11.46 3.57
CA LEU A 171 -2.60 -10.20 3.13
C LEU A 171 -4.10 -10.21 3.44
N TYR A 172 -4.55 -9.25 4.24
CA TYR A 172 -5.95 -9.00 4.55
C TYR A 172 -6.45 -7.79 3.76
N VAL A 173 -7.53 -7.99 2.98
CA VAL A 173 -8.19 -6.94 2.21
C VAL A 173 -9.70 -7.12 2.34
N SER A 174 -10.40 -6.10 2.86
CA SER A 174 -11.87 -6.03 2.89
C SER A 174 -12.57 -7.30 3.43
N GLY A 175 -12.13 -7.81 4.58
CA GLY A 175 -12.75 -8.96 5.23
C GLY A 175 -12.18 -10.33 4.81
N VAL A 176 -11.30 -10.39 3.82
CA VAL A 176 -10.73 -11.64 3.31
C VAL A 176 -9.22 -11.67 3.49
N THR A 177 -8.70 -12.77 4.02
CA THR A 177 -7.25 -13.03 4.14
C THR A 177 -6.80 -14.06 3.11
N LYS A 178 -5.72 -13.77 2.39
CA LYS A 178 -5.04 -14.69 1.47
C LYS A 178 -3.53 -14.61 1.66
N THR A 179 -2.84 -15.70 1.33
CA THR A 179 -1.38 -15.69 1.26
C THR A 179 -0.93 -14.87 0.06
N ALA A 180 0.04 -13.99 0.28
CA ALA A 180 0.72 -13.22 -0.76
C ALA A 180 2.24 -13.29 -0.55
N VAL A 181 2.99 -13.19 -1.65
CA VAL A 181 4.45 -13.15 -1.62
C VAL A 181 4.90 -11.85 -2.26
N PHE A 182 5.44 -10.95 -1.46
CA PHE A 182 6.09 -9.74 -1.95
C PHE A 182 7.56 -10.04 -2.24
N ALA A 183 8.07 -9.55 -3.36
CA ALA A 183 9.47 -9.70 -3.72
C ALA A 183 10.04 -8.36 -4.19
N GLY A 184 11.33 -8.16 -3.98
CA GLY A 184 11.99 -6.93 -4.39
C GLY A 184 13.33 -6.76 -3.70
N SER A 185 13.78 -5.51 -3.56
CA SER A 185 15.11 -5.18 -3.05
C SER A 185 15.03 -4.39 -1.76
N VAL A 186 15.92 -4.69 -0.80
CA VAL A 186 16.03 -4.03 0.50
C VAL A 186 17.48 -3.63 0.74
N ALA A 187 17.71 -2.51 1.42
CA ALA A 187 19.03 -2.08 1.84
C ALA A 187 18.99 -1.47 3.26
N LEU A 188 20.05 -1.71 4.03
CA LEU A 188 20.44 -0.84 5.14
C LEU A 188 21.28 0.28 4.54
N THR A 189 20.89 1.53 4.70
CA THR A 189 21.63 2.68 4.15
C THR A 189 22.79 3.08 5.05
N GLU A 190 23.70 3.92 4.55
CA GLU A 190 24.85 4.44 5.33
C GLU A 190 24.42 5.29 6.53
N ASP A 191 23.27 5.97 6.46
CA ASP A 191 22.71 6.75 7.57
C ASP A 191 21.93 5.88 8.58
N GLY A 192 21.90 4.56 8.36
CA GLY A 192 21.31 3.60 9.28
C GLY A 192 19.79 3.54 9.21
N THR A 193 19.19 3.87 8.07
CA THR A 193 17.78 3.62 7.75
C THR A 193 17.62 2.35 6.91
N ILE A 194 16.42 1.78 6.87
CA ILE A 194 16.10 0.66 5.98
C ILE A 194 15.24 1.17 4.85
N THR A 195 15.63 0.88 3.62
CA THR A 195 14.81 1.16 2.43
C THR A 195 14.44 -0.14 1.74
N GLY A 196 13.22 -0.24 1.22
CA GLY A 196 12.78 -1.41 0.46
C GLY A 196 11.77 -1.06 -0.62
N ASP A 197 11.97 -1.63 -1.81
CA ASP A 197 11.04 -1.59 -2.93
C ASP A 197 10.58 -3.01 -3.21
N ILE A 198 9.31 -3.29 -2.92
CA ILE A 198 8.73 -4.64 -3.04
C ILE A 198 7.41 -4.61 -3.81
N GLU A 199 7.13 -5.69 -4.51
CA GLU A 199 5.88 -5.84 -5.25
C GLU A 199 5.31 -7.26 -5.20
N THR A 200 4.01 -7.37 -5.48
CA THR A 200 3.33 -8.64 -5.72
C THR A 200 2.20 -8.42 -6.73
N SER A 201 1.72 -9.50 -7.36
CA SER A 201 0.54 -9.47 -8.21
C SER A 201 -0.48 -10.48 -7.70
N VAL A 202 -1.71 -10.03 -7.49
CA VAL A 202 -2.80 -10.84 -6.95
C VAL A 202 -4.10 -10.57 -7.71
N PRO A 203 -4.91 -11.59 -8.04
CA PRO A 203 -6.21 -11.36 -8.63
C PRO A 203 -7.16 -10.77 -7.59
N TYR A 204 -7.82 -9.65 -7.90
CA TYR A 204 -8.71 -8.98 -6.94
C TYR A 204 -9.86 -9.88 -6.46
N ARG A 205 -10.27 -10.85 -7.30
CA ARG A 205 -11.33 -11.81 -7.02
C ARG A 205 -10.99 -12.79 -5.90
N ASN A 206 -9.70 -13.02 -5.64
CA ASN A 206 -9.28 -13.84 -4.49
C ASN A 206 -9.70 -13.22 -3.15
N PHE A 207 -9.93 -11.90 -3.12
CA PHE A 207 -10.37 -11.17 -1.94
C PHE A 207 -11.88 -10.91 -1.93
N ASP A 208 -12.65 -11.66 -2.72
CA ASP A 208 -14.10 -11.48 -2.92
C ASP A 208 -14.47 -10.05 -3.37
N LEU A 209 -13.52 -9.33 -3.95
CA LEU A 209 -13.75 -8.02 -4.53
C LEU A 209 -14.44 -8.16 -5.88
N SER A 210 -15.34 -7.23 -6.17
CA SER A 210 -16.02 -7.15 -7.45
C SER A 210 -15.95 -5.73 -7.98
N ILE A 211 -15.57 -5.60 -9.25
CA ILE A 211 -15.56 -4.31 -9.94
C ILE A 211 -16.96 -4.10 -10.55
N PRO A 212 -17.64 -2.97 -10.26
CA PRO A 212 -18.94 -2.69 -10.83
C PRO A 212 -18.92 -2.70 -12.37
N ASN A 213 -19.91 -3.32 -12.99
CA ASN A 213 -20.07 -3.26 -14.43
C ASN A 213 -20.56 -1.86 -14.84
N LEU A 214 -19.79 -1.16 -15.67
CA LEU A 214 -20.11 0.19 -16.13
C LEU A 214 -20.20 0.18 -17.66
N PRO A 215 -21.18 0.86 -18.29
CA PRO A 215 -21.35 0.80 -19.75
C PRO A 215 -20.16 1.29 -20.57
N PHE A 216 -19.26 2.04 -19.95
CA PHE A 216 -18.06 2.60 -20.56
C PHE A 216 -16.78 1.82 -20.21
N LEU A 217 -16.88 0.79 -19.37
CA LEU A 217 -15.78 -0.06 -18.92
C LEU A 217 -15.94 -1.42 -19.59
N ALA A 218 -15.18 -1.66 -20.66
CA ALA A 218 -15.33 -2.85 -21.48
C ALA A 218 -14.65 -4.08 -20.86
N ASN A 219 -13.48 -3.87 -20.25
CA ASN A 219 -12.71 -4.91 -19.56
C ASN A 219 -11.92 -4.30 -18.41
N VAL A 220 -11.61 -5.12 -17.42
CA VAL A 220 -10.60 -4.85 -16.39
C VAL A 220 -9.81 -6.13 -16.18
N GLU A 221 -8.49 -6.02 -16.23
CA GLU A 221 -7.60 -7.14 -15.95
C GLU A 221 -7.86 -7.70 -14.54
N GLU A 222 -7.70 -9.01 -14.39
CA GLU A 222 -8.02 -9.67 -13.12
C GLU A 222 -6.96 -9.40 -12.05
N ASP A 223 -5.71 -9.37 -12.47
CA ASP A 223 -4.55 -9.19 -11.62
C ASP A 223 -4.34 -7.72 -11.26
N VAL A 224 -4.10 -7.48 -9.98
CA VAL A 224 -3.72 -6.18 -9.42
C VAL A 224 -2.28 -6.28 -8.97
N THR A 225 -1.44 -5.39 -9.48
CA THR A 225 -0.08 -5.24 -8.99
C THR A 225 -0.10 -4.32 -7.77
N LEU A 226 0.50 -4.77 -6.67
CA LEU A 226 0.66 -4.01 -5.45
C LEU A 226 2.15 -3.72 -5.25
N ARG A 227 2.50 -2.46 -5.01
CA ARG A 227 3.88 -2.03 -4.77
C ARG A 227 3.99 -1.26 -3.47
N ALA A 228 5.12 -1.38 -2.80
CA ALA A 228 5.45 -0.59 -1.63
C ALA A 228 6.90 -0.11 -1.73
N HIS A 229 7.06 1.20 -1.61
CA HIS A 229 8.33 1.83 -1.27
C HIS A 229 8.30 2.13 0.23
N VAL A 230 9.20 1.50 0.98
CA VAL A 230 9.25 1.58 2.44
C VAL A 230 10.56 2.21 2.85
N VAL A 231 10.47 3.21 3.73
CA VAL A 231 11.59 3.76 4.49
C VAL A 231 11.29 3.56 5.96
N ALA A 232 12.15 2.84 6.67
CA ALA A 232 12.03 2.62 8.11
C ALA A 232 13.21 3.24 8.86
N LEU A 233 12.89 4.05 9.87
CA LEU A 233 13.86 4.78 10.68
C LEU A 233 14.16 3.99 11.95
N PRO A 234 15.41 4.00 12.44
CA PRO A 234 15.72 3.38 13.71
C PRO A 234 14.98 4.07 14.85
N VAL A 235 14.42 3.28 15.77
CA VAL A 235 13.82 3.80 17.00
C VAL A 235 14.92 3.96 18.05
N GLU A 236 14.99 5.13 18.68
CA GLU A 236 15.92 5.44 19.78
C GLU A 236 15.48 4.84 21.12
#